data_AF-A0A8H8JAE4-F1
#
_entry.id   AF-A0A8H8JAE4-F1
#
_cell.length_a   1.000
_cell.length_b   1.000
_cell.length_c   1.000
_cell.angle_alpha   90.00
_cell.angle_beta   90.00
_cell.angle_gamma   90.00
#
_symmetry.space_group_name_H-M   'P 1'
#
loop_
_entity.id
_entity.type
_entity.pdbx_description
1 polymer ?
#
loop_
_entity_poly.entity_id
_entity_poly.type
_entity_poly.pdbx_seq_one_letter_code
_entity_poly.pdbx_strand_id
1 'polypeptide(L)'
;MVQGKTKGMQSKGPARSTNKDPKKGKRVIPPKKAAAVKHASLQKSLSAKINNSIERQMATAASAGKLTIMKSAADSSTTSSSKSSSSKSFK
;
A
#
# COMPACT_ATOMS: atom_id res chain seq x y z
N MET A 1 -69.18 -5.66 22.72
CA MET A 1 -68.93 -4.20 22.68
C MET A 1 -67.43 -3.99 22.85
N VAL A 2 -66.70 -3.56 21.81
CA VAL A 2 -65.25 -3.28 21.88
C VAL A 2 -65.04 -1.79 21.65
N GLN A 3 -64.76 -1.06 22.72
CA GLN A 3 -64.51 0.38 22.67
C GLN A 3 -63.48 0.72 23.73
N GLY A 4 -62.31 1.24 23.31
CA GLY A 4 -61.39 1.89 24.25
C GLY A 4 -59.89 1.67 24.10
N LYS A 5 -59.35 1.28 22.95
CA LYS A 5 -57.88 1.20 22.76
C LYS A 5 -57.35 2.03 21.59
N THR A 6 -57.72 3.30 21.45
CA THR A 6 -57.12 4.16 20.41
C THR A 6 -56.99 5.65 20.73
N LYS A 7 -57.30 6.13 21.95
CA LYS A 7 -57.11 7.57 22.25
C LYS A 7 -55.78 7.82 22.96
N GLY A 8 -54.70 7.89 22.17
CA GLY A 8 -53.38 8.35 22.64
C GLY A 8 -52.16 7.65 22.02
N MET A 9 -52.33 6.49 21.38
CA MET A 9 -51.23 5.80 20.71
C MET A 9 -51.08 6.32 19.28
N GLN A 10 -50.29 7.38 19.11
CA GLN A 10 -49.74 7.71 17.80
C GLN A 10 -48.82 6.55 17.38
N SER A 11 -49.23 5.80 16.36
CA SER A 11 -48.36 4.88 15.64
C SER A 11 -47.13 5.66 15.18
N LYS A 12 -45.95 5.34 15.75
CA LYS A 12 -44.69 5.90 15.28
C LYS A 12 -44.46 5.36 13.87
N GLY A 13 -44.81 6.16 12.86
CA GLY A 13 -44.46 5.90 11.48
C GLY A 13 -42.93 5.73 11.32
N PRO A 14 -42.47 5.17 10.19
CA PRO A 14 -41.06 4.86 9.98
C PRO A 14 -40.20 6.10 10.25
N ALA A 15 -39.27 5.98 11.19
CA ALA A 15 -38.40 7.07 11.60
C ALA A 15 -37.61 7.58 10.38
N ARG A 16 -37.79 8.86 10.03
CA ARG A 16 -37.01 9.53 8.99
C ARG A 16 -35.53 9.41 9.33
N SER A 17 -34.74 8.84 8.42
CA SER A 17 -33.30 8.78 8.57
C SER A 17 -32.75 10.20 8.73
N THR A 18 -32.09 10.46 9.86
CA THR A 18 -31.47 11.76 10.11
C THR A 18 -30.38 11.98 9.08
N ASN A 19 -30.38 13.17 8.49
CA ASN A 19 -29.41 13.62 7.52
C ASN A 19 -27.97 13.28 7.98
N LYS A 20 -27.21 12.58 7.14
CA LYS A 20 -25.82 12.16 7.38
C LYS A 20 -24.81 13.25 6.99
N ASP A 21 -25.28 14.40 6.52
CA ASP A 21 -24.43 15.50 6.09
C ASP A 21 -23.55 15.99 7.25
N PRO A 22 -22.25 16.24 6.98
CA PRO A 22 -21.35 16.78 7.98
C PRO A 22 -21.84 18.17 8.42
N LYS A 23 -22.03 18.35 9.73
CA LYS A 23 -22.38 19.66 10.32
C LYS A 23 -21.27 20.67 10.04
N LYS A 24 -21.64 21.94 9.80
CA LYS A 24 -20.72 23.06 9.55
C LYS A 24 -19.61 23.13 10.62
N GLY A 25 -18.35 23.15 10.17
CA GLY A 25 -17.15 23.19 11.03
C GLY A 25 -16.38 21.86 11.10
N LYS A 26 -15.08 21.90 11.40
CA LYS A 26 -14.23 20.71 11.54
C LYS A 26 -14.58 19.96 12.83
N ARG A 27 -15.65 19.16 12.82
CA ARG A 27 -15.92 18.21 13.90
C ARG A 27 -15.06 16.98 13.66
N VAL A 28 -14.07 16.74 14.53
CA VAL A 28 -13.37 15.45 14.59
C VAL A 28 -14.38 14.43 15.14
N ILE A 29 -15.07 13.74 14.24
CA ILE A 29 -15.98 12.65 14.60
C ILE A 29 -15.12 11.41 14.80
N PRO A 30 -15.11 10.80 15.99
CA PRO A 30 -14.37 9.57 16.21
C PRO A 30 -14.87 8.47 15.27
N PRO A 31 -13.97 7.63 14.74
CA PRO A 31 -14.35 6.58 13.82
C PRO A 31 -15.33 5.61 14.47
N LYS A 32 -16.43 5.32 13.77
CA LYS A 32 -17.47 4.40 14.25
C LYS A 32 -16.93 3.01 14.59
N LYS A 33 -15.85 2.60 13.91
CA LYS A 33 -15.14 1.32 14.12
C LYS A 33 -13.67 1.59 14.43
N ALA A 34 -13.39 2.10 15.62
CA ALA A 34 -12.03 2.48 16.02
C ALA A 34 -11.01 1.33 15.90
N ALA A 35 -11.38 0.11 16.28
CA ALA A 35 -10.50 -1.06 16.16
C ALA A 35 -10.12 -1.34 14.69
N ALA A 36 -11.10 -1.32 13.77
CA ALA A 36 -10.84 -1.54 12.34
C ALA A 36 -9.92 -0.47 11.75
N VAL A 37 -10.10 0.80 12.15
CA VAL A 37 -9.22 1.90 11.71
C VAL A 37 -7.80 1.71 12.26
N LYS A 38 -7.64 1.28 13.51
CA LYS A 38 -6.33 0.96 14.08
C LYS A 38 -5.64 -0.17 13.31
N HIS A 39 -6.33 -1.27 13.04
CA HIS A 39 -5.78 -2.37 12.24
C HIS A 39 -5.37 -1.92 10.83
N ALA A 40 -6.21 -1.15 10.14
CA ALA A 40 -5.89 -0.63 8.81
C ALA A 40 -4.67 0.31 8.83
N SER A 41 -4.56 1.17 9.85
CA SER A 41 -3.41 2.07 9.99
C SER A 41 -2.11 1.30 10.23
N LEU A 42 -2.16 0.25 11.05
CA LEU A 42 -1.02 -0.62 11.32
C LEU A 42 -0.59 -1.35 10.05
N GLN A 43 -1.54 -1.98 9.33
CA GLN A 43 -1.25 -2.65 8.06
C GLN A 43 -0.59 -1.69 7.07
N LYS A 44 -1.14 -0.48 6.88
CA LYS A 44 -0.55 0.52 5.99
C LYS A 44 0.88 0.87 6.38
N SER A 45 1.14 1.04 7.68
CA SER A 45 2.49 1.36 8.17
C SER A 45 3.48 0.22 7.94
N LEU A 46 3.05 -1.03 8.12
CA LEU A 46 3.89 -2.21 7.92
C LEU A 46 4.18 -2.43 6.43
N SER A 47 3.17 -2.36 5.58
CA SER A 47 3.34 -2.50 4.12
C SER A 47 4.31 -1.45 3.57
N ALA A 48 4.20 -0.19 4.02
CA ALA A 48 5.13 0.86 3.59
C ALA A 48 6.58 0.56 4.02
N LYS A 49 6.79 0.09 5.25
CA LYS A 49 8.13 -0.28 5.75
C LYS A 49 8.73 -1.47 4.99
N ILE A 50 7.92 -2.49 4.71
CA ILE A 50 8.34 -3.68 3.97
C ILE A 50 8.76 -3.28 2.56
N ASN A 51 7.94 -2.52 1.84
CA ASN A 51 8.25 -2.07 0.49
C ASN A 51 9.53 -1.23 0.47
N ASN A 52 9.64 -0.22 1.34
CA ASN A 52 10.85 0.60 1.45
C ASN A 52 12.11 -0.23 1.76
N SER A 53 12.00 -1.26 2.60
CA SER A 53 13.12 -2.14 2.92
C SER A 53 13.53 -2.99 1.72
N ILE A 54 12.56 -3.56 1.00
CA ILE A 54 12.80 -4.38 -0.19
C ILE A 54 13.43 -3.52 -1.29
N GLU A 55 12.91 -2.32 -1.52
CA GLU A 55 13.46 -1.38 -2.49
C GLU A 55 14.91 -1.01 -2.15
N ARG A 56 15.20 -0.74 -0.88
CA ARG A 56 16.58 -0.48 -0.42
C ARG A 56 17.49 -1.67 -0.64
N GLN A 57 17.05 -2.88 -0.28
CA GLN A 57 17.82 -4.11 -0.48
C GLN A 57 18.07 -4.38 -1.97
N MET A 58 17.06 -4.21 -2.80
CA MET A 58 17.15 -4.34 -4.26
C MET A 58 18.11 -3.31 -4.85
N ALA A 59 18.00 -2.04 -4.45
CA ALA A 59 18.90 -0.98 -4.89
C ALA A 59 20.35 -1.25 -4.46
N THR A 60 20.58 -1.72 -3.24
CA THR A 60 21.92 -2.11 -2.79
C THR A 60 22.45 -3.32 -3.55
N ALA A 61 21.63 -4.34 -3.83
CA ALA A 61 22.06 -5.50 -4.61
C ALA A 61 22.38 -5.12 -6.06
N ALA A 62 21.58 -4.25 -6.67
CA ALA A 62 21.83 -3.71 -8.01
C ALA A 62 23.06 -2.78 -8.04
N SER A 63 23.33 -2.05 -6.96
CA SER A 63 24.44 -1.09 -6.85
C SER A 63 25.75 -1.69 -6.34
N ALA A 64 25.71 -2.82 -5.62
CA ALA A 64 26.89 -3.42 -4.98
C ALA A 64 27.82 -4.13 -5.98
N GLY A 65 27.37 -4.33 -7.22
CA GLY A 65 28.17 -4.92 -8.29
C GLY A 65 28.52 -3.91 -9.40
N LYS A 66 29.71 -4.06 -9.98
CA LYS A 66 30.09 -3.40 -11.24
C LYS A 66 29.04 -3.75 -12.30
N LEU A 67 28.32 -2.76 -12.82
CA LEU A 67 27.36 -2.96 -13.91
C LEU A 67 28.10 -3.49 -15.14
N THR A 68 28.01 -4.80 -15.37
CA THR A 68 28.52 -5.42 -16.60
C THR A 68 27.59 -4.99 -17.74
N ILE A 69 28.11 -4.18 -18.66
CA ILE A 69 27.40 -3.79 -19.88
C ILE A 69 27.16 -5.08 -20.69
N MET A 70 25.97 -5.66 -20.54
CA MET A 70 25.54 -6.75 -21.40
C MET A 70 25.16 -6.14 -22.75
N LYS A 71 26.03 -6.35 -23.74
CA LYS A 71 25.78 -6.04 -25.15
C LYS A 71 24.46 -6.71 -25.55
N SER A 72 23.51 -5.95 -26.12
CA SER A 72 22.31 -6.56 -26.69
C SER A 72 22.73 -7.56 -27.78
N ALA A 73 22.03 -8.69 -27.90
CA ALA A 73 22.33 -9.70 -28.92
C ALA A 73 22.22 -9.16 -30.37
N ALA A 74 21.74 -7.93 -30.56
CA ALA A 74 21.72 -7.25 -31.86
C ALA A 74 23.06 -6.57 -32.24
N ASP A 75 23.99 -6.36 -31.29
CA ASP A 75 25.27 -5.68 -31.52
C ASP A 75 26.49 -6.62 -31.55
N SER A 76 26.30 -7.95 -31.50
CA SER A 76 27.37 -8.94 -31.38
C SER A 76 28.02 -9.38 -32.70
N SER A 77 28.03 -8.52 -33.74
CA SER A 77 28.70 -8.83 -35.03
C SER A 77 30.01 -8.07 -35.25
N THR A 78 30.43 -7.19 -34.35
CA THR A 78 31.67 -6.43 -34.49
C THR A 78 32.42 -6.38 -33.17
N THR A 79 33.40 -7.27 -33.01
CA THR A 79 34.75 -7.04 -32.42
C THR A 79 35.33 -8.36 -31.94
N SER A 80 35.74 -9.19 -32.91
CA SER A 80 36.77 -10.19 -32.72
C SER A 80 38.12 -9.57 -33.08
N SER A 81 39.01 -9.36 -32.11
CA SER A 81 40.49 -9.46 -32.20
C SER A 81 41.24 -8.51 -31.25
N SER A 82 41.84 -9.09 -30.21
CA SER A 82 43.15 -8.71 -29.61
C SER A 82 43.28 -9.47 -28.27
N LYS A 83 43.79 -10.70 -28.27
CA LYS A 83 45.21 -11.08 -28.20
C LYS A 83 45.78 -11.02 -26.77
N SER A 84 45.81 -12.22 -26.16
CA SER A 84 46.91 -12.88 -25.44
C SER A 84 47.44 -12.39 -24.08
N SER A 85 47.78 -13.42 -23.27
CA SER A 85 48.81 -13.51 -22.21
C SER A 85 48.44 -12.95 -20.84
N SER A 86 48.76 -13.57 -19.70
CA SER A 86 49.36 -14.87 -19.36
C SER A 86 49.22 -15.03 -17.85
N SER A 87 49.10 -16.27 -17.40
CA SER A 87 49.23 -16.71 -16.01
C SER A 87 50.49 -16.17 -15.31
N LYS A 88 50.36 -15.83 -14.01
CA LYS A 88 51.40 -16.07 -13.00
C LYS A 88 50.82 -15.97 -11.59
N SER A 89 50.60 -17.16 -11.02
CA SER A 89 50.75 -17.43 -9.59
C SER A 89 52.19 -17.12 -9.16
N PHE A 90 52.40 -16.52 -7.99
CA PHE A 90 53.62 -16.74 -7.19
C PHE A 90 53.39 -16.33 -5.72
N LYS A 91 53.70 -17.30 -4.84
CA LYS A 91 54.09 -17.28 -3.42
C LYS A 91 53.38 -16.36 -2.43
#